data_AF-A0A5E4LGQ5-F1
#
_entry.id   AF-A0A5E4LGQ5-F1
#
_cell.length_a   1.000
_cell.length_b   1.000
_cell.length_c   1.000
_cell.angle_alpha   90.00
_cell.angle_beta   90.00
_cell.angle_gamma   90.00
#
_symmetry.space_group_name_H-M   'P 1'
#
loop_
_entity.id
_entity.type
_entity.pdbx_description
1 polymer ?
#
loop_
_entity_poly.entity_id
_entity_poly.type
_entity_poly.pdbx_seq_one_letter_code
_entity_poly.pdbx_strand_id
1 'polypeptide(L)'
;MDDALSGGKPAKWFFDRFAKKNRVARNALGKAETSAKFSGACTSGWLPSRCHRNALITGDAARLIDPLLGYGVNHAILSGYRAASAIIGKGMDGHEAVSNEYESALNKTVIPELFDGARAKRVFNKLSNHDLDMIMELVKSISARMNLDDFLDSPASYPAEVIGAVAFKPKYALLLRHLHRMI
;
A
#
# COMPACT_ATOMS: atom_id res chain seq x y z
N MET A 1 -10.11 21.81 -11.47
CA MET A 1 -11.17 20.80 -11.61
C MET A 1 -11.55 20.40 -10.20
N ASP A 2 -12.73 20.83 -9.76
CA ASP A 2 -13.26 20.58 -8.41
C ASP A 2 -13.86 19.18 -8.38
N ASP A 3 -13.05 18.19 -7.98
CA ASP A 3 -13.51 16.81 -7.81
C ASP A 3 -14.27 16.69 -6.48
N ALA A 4 -15.50 17.19 -6.49
CA ALA A 4 -16.53 16.81 -5.54
C ALA A 4 -17.02 15.40 -5.89
N LEU A 5 -16.30 14.37 -5.45
CA LEU A 5 -16.86 13.02 -5.37
C LEU A 5 -17.93 13.04 -4.27
N SER A 6 -19.20 13.09 -4.70
CA SER A 6 -20.43 12.86 -3.92
C SER A 6 -20.56 13.65 -2.61
N GLY A 7 -21.06 14.90 -2.66
CA GLY A 7 -21.57 15.65 -1.49
C GLY A 7 -20.60 15.94 -0.34
N GLY A 8 -19.35 15.47 -0.45
CA GLY A 8 -18.29 15.63 0.53
C GLY A 8 -17.42 16.85 0.25
N LYS A 9 -16.55 17.18 1.21
CA LYS A 9 -15.58 18.26 1.08
C LYS A 9 -14.43 17.80 0.17
N PRO A 10 -13.87 18.67 -0.69
CA PRO A 10 -12.81 18.28 -1.60
C PRO A 10 -11.53 17.89 -0.84
N ALA A 11 -10.67 17.04 -1.42
CA ALA A 11 -9.41 16.60 -0.80
C ALA A 11 -8.55 17.79 -0.32
N LYS A 12 -8.51 18.87 -1.11
CA LYS A 12 -7.85 20.13 -0.74
C LYS A 12 -8.35 20.70 0.59
N TRP A 13 -9.66 20.64 0.85
CA TRP A 13 -10.23 21.14 2.10
C TRP A 13 -9.71 20.35 3.31
N PHE A 14 -9.58 19.03 3.18
CA PHE A 14 -9.01 18.19 4.25
C PHE A 14 -7.54 18.51 4.50
N PHE A 15 -6.76 18.66 3.44
CA PHE A 15 -5.34 19.07 3.53
C PHE A 15 -5.20 20.43 4.21
N ASP A 16 -5.91 21.46 3.74
CA ASP A 16 -5.86 22.81 4.31
C ASP A 16 -6.26 22.81 5.79
N ARG A 17 -7.30 22.05 6.14
CA ARG A 17 -7.75 21.89 7.53
C ARG A 17 -6.70 21.20 8.38
N PHE A 18 -6.06 20.14 7.89
CA PHE A 18 -5.00 19.44 8.58
C PHE A 18 -3.78 20.36 8.82
N ALA A 19 -3.28 21.01 7.76
CA ALA A 19 -2.15 21.93 7.84
C ALA A 19 -2.40 23.08 8.83
N LYS A 20 -3.64 23.58 8.91
CA LYS A 20 -4.02 24.62 9.86
C LYS A 20 -4.20 24.10 11.28
N LYS A 21 -4.84 22.94 11.49
CA LYS A 21 -5.22 22.47 12.83
C LYS A 21 -4.14 21.65 13.53
N ASN A 22 -3.34 20.89 12.80
CA ASN A 22 -2.28 20.07 13.37
C ASN A 22 -1.07 20.95 13.74
N ARG A 23 -0.63 20.92 15.01
CA ARG A 23 0.48 21.74 15.51
C ARG A 23 1.79 21.49 14.76
N VAL A 24 2.12 20.22 14.50
CA VAL A 24 3.35 19.82 13.81
C VAL A 24 3.32 20.30 12.37
N ALA A 25 2.23 20.03 11.65
CA ALA A 25 2.07 20.47 10.27
C ALA A 25 2.08 22.00 10.14
N ARG A 26 1.40 22.72 11.05
CA ARG A 26 1.39 24.19 11.05
C ARG A 26 2.79 24.77 11.24
N ASN A 27 3.57 24.21 12.16
CA ASN A 27 4.92 24.68 12.43
C ASN A 27 5.86 24.39 11.24
N ALA A 28 5.71 23.22 10.61
CA ALA A 28 6.53 22.82 9.47
C ALA A 28 6.17 23.58 8.18
N LEU A 29 4.87 23.79 7.92
CA LEU A 29 4.36 24.32 6.66
C LEU A 29 3.99 25.81 6.70
N GLY A 30 3.85 26.41 7.90
CA GLY A 30 3.29 27.76 8.05
C GLY A 30 4.15 28.89 7.45
N LYS A 31 5.43 28.62 7.19
CA LYS A 31 6.35 29.53 6.49
C LYS A 31 6.76 29.03 5.10
N ALA A 32 6.26 27.86 4.68
CA ALA A 32 6.65 27.26 3.42
C ALA A 32 5.88 27.91 2.26
N GLU A 33 6.59 28.19 1.17
CA GLU A 33 5.98 28.60 -0.08
C GLU A 33 5.61 27.38 -0.93
N THR A 34 4.46 27.45 -1.61
CA THR A 34 4.05 26.37 -2.51
C THR A 34 4.79 26.51 -3.84
N SER A 35 5.73 25.61 -4.12
CA SER A 35 6.45 25.59 -5.40
C SER A 35 5.66 24.96 -6.54
N ALA A 36 4.85 23.94 -6.24
CA ALA A 36 4.03 23.24 -7.22
C ALA A 36 2.74 22.71 -6.59
N LYS A 37 1.70 22.57 -7.41
CA LYS A 37 0.45 21.90 -7.05
C LYS A 37 0.17 20.81 -8.07
N PHE A 38 -0.07 19.61 -7.58
CA PHE A 38 -0.46 18.47 -8.39
C PHE A 38 -1.67 17.79 -7.75
N SER A 39 -2.47 17.18 -8.61
CA SER A 39 -3.58 16.32 -8.26
C SER A 39 -3.55 15.14 -9.20
N GLY A 40 -3.91 13.96 -8.70
CA GLY A 40 -3.96 12.75 -9.49
C GLY A 40 -4.98 11.79 -8.91
N ALA A 41 -5.38 10.83 -9.73
CA ALA A 41 -6.21 9.72 -9.30
C ALA A 41 -5.38 8.44 -9.41
N CYS A 42 -5.51 7.59 -8.40
CA CYS A 42 -4.91 6.27 -8.38
C CYS A 42 -6.03 5.24 -8.51
N THR A 43 -5.90 4.30 -9.44
CA THR A 43 -6.85 3.19 -9.56
C THR A 43 -6.25 1.92 -9.00
N SER A 44 -6.83 1.43 -7.91
CA SER A 44 -6.56 0.09 -7.37
C SER A 44 -7.69 -0.86 -7.76
N GLY A 45 -7.39 -2.11 -8.08
CA GLY A 45 -8.42 -3.12 -8.34
C GLY A 45 -7.90 -4.27 -9.18
N TRP A 46 -8.79 -5.19 -9.50
CA TRP A 46 -8.43 -6.42 -10.21
C TRP A 46 -8.65 -6.26 -11.71
N LEU A 47 -7.71 -6.80 -12.50
CA LEU A 47 -7.87 -7.04 -13.92
C LEU A 47 -7.84 -8.56 -14.14
N PRO A 48 -8.73 -9.12 -14.97
CA PRO A 48 -8.70 -10.55 -15.32
C PRO A 48 -7.41 -10.96 -16.03
N SER A 49 -6.84 -10.04 -16.82
CA SER A 49 -5.57 -10.19 -17.52
C SER A 49 -4.92 -8.81 -17.72
N ARG A 50 -3.59 -8.80 -17.71
CA ARG A 50 -2.68 -7.68 -18.05
C ARG A 50 -2.00 -7.91 -19.38
N CYS A 51 -2.42 -8.95 -20.10
CA CYS A 51 -1.93 -9.31 -21.42
C CYS A 51 -3.10 -9.44 -22.40
N HIS A 52 -2.91 -8.96 -23.61
CA HIS A 52 -3.80 -9.23 -24.72
C HIS A 52 -3.02 -9.30 -26.03
N ARG A 53 -2.96 -10.49 -26.63
CA ARG A 53 -2.15 -10.75 -27.84
C ARG A 53 -0.69 -10.32 -27.59
N ASN A 54 -0.16 -9.43 -28.41
CA ASN A 54 1.19 -8.87 -28.33
C ASN A 54 1.29 -7.62 -27.45
N ALA A 55 0.27 -7.30 -26.65
CA ALA A 55 0.26 -6.15 -25.75
C ALA A 55 0.32 -6.58 -24.28
N LEU A 56 1.21 -5.93 -23.53
CA LEU A 56 1.37 -6.08 -22.08
C LEU A 56 1.12 -4.70 -21.45
N ILE A 57 0.36 -4.65 -20.37
CA ILE A 57 0.16 -3.43 -19.58
C ILE A 57 0.91 -3.52 -18.25
N THR A 58 1.44 -2.40 -17.80
CA THR A 58 2.29 -2.28 -16.60
C THR A 58 1.83 -1.11 -15.73
N GLY A 59 2.35 -1.02 -14.50
CA GLY A 59 2.10 0.08 -13.56
C GLY A 59 0.62 0.36 -13.28
N ASP A 60 0.25 1.64 -13.26
CA ASP A 60 -1.10 2.10 -12.95
C ASP A 60 -2.13 1.56 -13.95
N ALA A 61 -1.77 1.46 -15.24
CA ALA A 61 -2.64 0.89 -16.27
C ALA A 61 -2.98 -0.59 -15.98
N ALA A 62 -2.03 -1.33 -15.38
CA ALA A 62 -2.22 -2.70 -14.93
C ALA A 62 -2.90 -2.82 -13.55
N ARG A 63 -3.33 -1.69 -12.96
CA ARG A 63 -3.94 -1.57 -11.62
C ARG A 63 -3.06 -2.13 -10.50
N LEU A 64 -1.75 -1.95 -10.62
CA LEU A 64 -0.77 -2.47 -9.66
C LEU A 64 -0.46 -1.49 -8.52
N ILE A 65 -1.41 -0.63 -8.15
CA ILE A 65 -1.25 0.30 -7.03
C ILE A 65 -1.64 -0.39 -5.73
N ASP A 66 -0.81 -0.24 -4.69
CA ASP A 66 -1.13 -0.75 -3.36
C ASP A 66 -2.49 -0.21 -2.88
N PRO A 67 -3.47 -1.08 -2.56
CA PRO A 67 -4.81 -0.61 -2.22
C PRO A 67 -4.91 0.15 -0.90
N LEU A 68 -4.02 -0.11 0.07
CA LEU A 68 -4.03 0.51 1.39
C LEU A 68 -3.36 1.88 1.37
N LEU A 69 -2.13 1.94 0.84
CA LEU A 69 -1.24 3.10 0.94
C LEU A 69 -1.26 3.96 -0.32
N GLY A 70 -1.71 3.42 -1.46
CA GLY A 70 -1.80 4.17 -2.72
C GLY A 70 -0.47 4.38 -3.44
N TYR A 71 0.59 3.66 -3.03
CA TYR A 71 1.88 3.70 -3.73
C TYR A 71 1.90 2.73 -4.91
N GLY A 72 2.43 3.18 -6.05
CA GLY A 72 2.50 2.38 -7.29
C GLY A 72 3.88 2.37 -7.95
N VAL A 73 4.82 3.22 -7.52
CA VAL A 73 6.11 3.41 -8.21
C VAL A 73 6.92 2.12 -8.26
N ASN A 74 7.09 1.43 -7.13
CA ASN A 74 7.81 0.16 -7.08
C ASN A 74 7.16 -0.88 -7.99
N HIS A 75 5.84 -1.04 -7.90
CA HIS A 75 5.09 -1.96 -8.74
C HIS A 75 5.15 -1.61 -10.24
N ALA A 76 5.19 -0.33 -10.60
CA ALA A 76 5.36 0.12 -11.97
C ALA A 76 6.74 -0.28 -12.52
N ILE A 77 7.80 -0.07 -11.73
CA ILE A 77 9.16 -0.48 -12.09
C ILE A 77 9.24 -2.00 -12.23
N LEU A 78 8.76 -2.74 -11.23
CA LEU A 78 8.79 -4.21 -11.23
C LEU A 78 8.00 -4.79 -12.39
N SER A 79 6.78 -4.31 -12.64
CA SER A 79 5.96 -4.79 -13.75
C SER A 79 6.58 -4.46 -15.11
N GLY A 80 7.16 -3.27 -15.29
CA GLY A 80 7.94 -2.93 -16.48
C GLY A 80 9.11 -3.88 -16.72
N TYR A 81 9.90 -4.15 -15.66
CA TYR A 81 11.02 -5.08 -15.71
C TYR A 81 10.57 -6.51 -16.06
N ARG A 82 9.48 -7.01 -15.46
CA ARG A 82 8.95 -8.35 -15.75
C ARG A 82 8.41 -8.45 -17.17
N ALA A 83 7.72 -7.43 -17.66
CA ALA A 83 7.23 -7.39 -19.04
C ALA A 83 8.40 -7.46 -20.03
N ALA A 84 9.44 -6.64 -19.85
CA ALA A 84 10.64 -6.67 -20.68
C ALA A 84 11.35 -8.03 -20.63
N SER A 85 11.50 -8.59 -19.43
CA SER A 85 12.13 -9.90 -19.22
C SER A 85 11.37 -11.03 -19.94
N ALA A 86 10.03 -11.01 -19.90
CA ALA A 86 9.19 -11.97 -20.60
C ALA A 86 9.33 -11.83 -22.13
N ILE A 87 9.34 -10.60 -22.65
CA ILE A 87 9.53 -10.33 -24.09
C ILE A 87 10.89 -10.86 -24.56
N ILE A 88 11.97 -10.59 -23.82
CA ILE A 88 13.32 -11.04 -24.18
C ILE A 88 13.44 -12.57 -24.09
N GLY A 89 12.92 -13.16 -23.00
CA GLY A 89 13.08 -14.59 -22.74
C GLY A 89 12.17 -15.50 -23.54
N LYS A 90 11.00 -15.00 -23.97
CA LYS A 90 9.94 -15.80 -24.61
C LYS A 90 9.41 -15.23 -25.92
N GLY A 91 9.97 -14.13 -26.42
CA GLY A 91 9.48 -13.45 -27.63
C GLY A 91 9.46 -14.35 -28.88
N MET A 92 10.43 -15.26 -28.99
CA MET A 92 10.51 -16.23 -30.10
C MET A 92 9.51 -17.38 -29.98
N ASP A 93 9.00 -17.63 -28.77
CA ASP A 93 8.04 -18.70 -28.47
C ASP A 93 6.58 -18.25 -28.74
N GLY A 94 6.39 -17.02 -29.18
CA GLY A 94 5.08 -16.43 -29.46
C GLY A 94 4.46 -15.67 -28.27
N HIS A 95 3.42 -14.90 -28.57
CA HIS A 95 2.84 -13.94 -27.63
C HIS A 95 2.17 -14.60 -26.40
N GLU A 96 1.65 -15.83 -26.53
CA GLU A 96 1.10 -16.58 -25.41
C GLU A 96 2.17 -16.96 -24.39
N ALA A 97 3.35 -17.39 -24.85
CA ALA A 97 4.47 -17.72 -23.98
C ALA A 97 4.96 -16.48 -23.20
N VAL A 98 5.07 -15.33 -23.87
CA VAL A 98 5.38 -14.04 -23.23
C VAL A 98 4.33 -13.66 -22.19
N SER A 99 3.05 -13.78 -22.53
CA SER A 99 1.93 -13.43 -21.63
C SER A 99 1.94 -14.30 -20.37
N ASN A 100 2.13 -15.60 -20.54
CA ASN A 100 2.20 -16.56 -19.44
C ASN A 100 3.39 -16.30 -18.51
N GLU A 101 4.57 -15.98 -19.07
CA GLU A 101 5.76 -15.65 -18.29
C GLU A 101 5.56 -14.37 -17.47
N TYR A 102 5.02 -13.31 -18.09
CA TYR A 102 4.76 -12.04 -17.41
C TYR A 102 3.74 -12.18 -16.29
N GLU A 103 2.58 -12.79 -16.56
CA GLU A 103 1.54 -13.00 -15.53
C GLU A 103 2.04 -13.92 -14.41
N SER A 104 2.78 -14.98 -14.73
CA SER A 104 3.38 -15.86 -13.73
C SER A 104 4.34 -15.11 -12.81
N ALA A 105 5.20 -14.26 -13.37
CA ALA A 105 6.13 -13.45 -12.59
C ALA A 105 5.42 -12.46 -11.66
N LEU A 106 4.35 -11.80 -12.12
CA LEU A 106 3.54 -10.92 -11.29
C LEU A 106 2.80 -11.71 -10.19
N ASN A 107 2.22 -12.86 -10.51
CA ASN A 107 1.48 -13.69 -9.57
C ASN A 107 2.36 -14.29 -8.45
N LYS A 108 3.67 -14.38 -8.67
CA LYS A 108 4.64 -14.82 -7.65
C LYS A 108 5.06 -13.70 -6.69
N THR A 109 4.93 -12.43 -7.07
CA THR A 109 5.55 -11.32 -6.35
C THR A 109 4.53 -10.21 -6.05
N VAL A 110 4.12 -9.47 -7.07
CA VAL A 110 3.29 -8.26 -6.93
C VAL A 110 1.85 -8.59 -6.53
N ILE A 111 1.21 -9.57 -7.17
CA ILE A 111 -0.23 -9.81 -6.96
C ILE A 111 -0.57 -10.26 -5.53
N PRO A 112 0.18 -11.18 -4.90
CA PRO A 112 -0.06 -11.55 -3.51
C PRO A 112 0.01 -10.36 -2.55
N GLU A 113 0.96 -9.45 -2.76
CA GLU A 113 1.11 -8.23 -1.96
C GLU A 113 -0.10 -7.31 -2.08
N LEU A 114 -0.59 -7.08 -3.31
CA LEU A 114 -1.80 -6.29 -3.53
C LEU A 114 -3.04 -6.92 -2.88
N PHE A 115 -3.12 -8.25 -2.82
CA PHE A 115 -4.22 -8.95 -2.13
C PHE A 115 -4.17 -8.72 -0.62
N ASP A 116 -2.98 -8.80 -0.03
CA ASP A 116 -2.78 -8.49 1.38
C ASP A 116 -3.13 -7.02 1.68
N GLY A 117 -2.72 -6.09 0.82
CA GLY A 117 -3.08 -4.68 0.92
C GLY A 117 -4.58 -4.43 0.81
N ALA A 118 -5.27 -5.10 -0.13
CA ALA A 118 -6.71 -5.03 -0.25
C ALA A 118 -7.44 -5.59 1.00
N ARG A 119 -6.91 -6.64 1.63
CA ARG A 119 -7.46 -7.16 2.88
C ARG A 119 -7.19 -6.21 4.04
N ALA A 120 -5.98 -5.66 4.16
CA ALA A 120 -5.61 -4.69 5.17
C ALA A 120 -6.47 -3.42 5.07
N LYS A 121 -6.72 -2.90 3.86
CA LYS A 121 -7.64 -1.77 3.60
C LYS A 121 -9.04 -2.02 4.15
N ARG A 122 -9.58 -3.24 3.97
CA ARG A 122 -10.91 -3.60 4.51
C ARG A 122 -10.96 -3.59 6.03
N VAL A 123 -9.84 -3.92 6.70
CA VAL A 123 -9.73 -3.79 8.15
C VAL A 123 -9.61 -2.32 8.54
N PHE A 124 -8.69 -1.60 7.91
CA PHE A 124 -8.41 -0.18 8.19
C PHE A 124 -9.67 0.68 8.11
N ASN A 125 -10.48 0.50 7.07
CA ASN A 125 -11.73 1.26 6.87
C ASN A 125 -12.79 1.01 7.96
N LYS A 126 -12.64 -0.03 8.79
CA LYS A 126 -13.55 -0.34 9.91
C LYS A 126 -13.02 0.14 11.26
N LEU A 127 -11.82 0.74 11.30
CA LEU A 127 -11.20 1.21 12.54
C LEU A 127 -11.77 2.57 12.93
N SER A 128 -12.07 2.72 14.21
CA SER A 128 -12.34 4.04 14.80
C SER A 128 -11.04 4.77 15.10
N ASN A 129 -11.11 6.08 15.37
CA ASN A 129 -9.94 6.82 15.86
C ASN A 129 -9.38 6.21 17.16
N HIS A 130 -10.26 5.73 18.04
CA HIS A 130 -9.83 5.04 19.26
C HIS A 130 -9.06 3.74 18.95
N ASP A 131 -9.47 2.96 17.96
CA ASP A 131 -8.71 1.79 17.51
C ASP A 131 -7.33 2.19 16.96
N LEU A 132 -7.26 3.28 16.18
CA LEU A 132 -6.00 3.78 15.64
C LEU A 132 -5.06 4.26 16.76
N ASP A 133 -5.58 5.00 17.74
CA ASP A 133 -4.81 5.45 18.90
C ASP A 133 -4.26 4.25 19.69
N MET A 134 -5.10 3.23 19.93
CA MET A 134 -4.64 1.99 20.57
C MET A 134 -3.52 1.30 19.77
N ILE A 135 -3.65 1.18 18.45
CA ILE A 135 -2.61 0.59 17.59
C ILE A 135 -1.33 1.42 17.65
N MET A 136 -1.43 2.75 17.66
CA MET A 136 -0.24 3.62 17.74
C MET A 136 0.48 3.49 19.09
N GLU A 137 -0.26 3.45 20.20
CA GLU A 137 0.33 3.22 21.52
C GLU A 137 0.94 1.81 21.62
N LEU A 138 0.30 0.82 21.00
CA LEU A 138 0.83 -0.53 20.89
C LEU A 138 2.18 -0.55 20.17
N VAL A 139 2.25 0.05 18.98
CA VAL A 139 3.46 0.12 18.17
C VAL A 139 4.58 0.83 18.92
N LYS A 140 4.28 1.95 19.62
CA LYS A 140 5.26 2.64 20.47
C LYS A 140 5.77 1.74 21.59
N SER A 141 4.87 1.03 22.27
CA SER A 141 5.22 0.17 23.40
C SER A 141 6.11 -1.01 22.97
N ILE A 142 5.86 -1.57 21.79
CA ILE A 142 6.68 -2.64 21.20
C ILE A 142 8.03 -2.06 20.80
N SER A 143 8.05 -0.98 20.01
CA SER A 143 9.29 -0.35 19.51
C SER A 143 10.22 0.13 20.62
N ALA A 144 9.68 0.48 21.79
CA ALA A 144 10.46 0.87 22.96
C ALA A 144 11.12 -0.32 23.69
N ARG A 145 10.64 -1.55 23.46
CA ARG A 145 11.06 -2.76 24.18
C ARG A 145 11.79 -3.76 23.30
N MET A 146 11.57 -3.72 22.00
CA MET A 146 12.12 -4.65 21.03
C MET A 146 12.15 -4.04 19.64
N ASN A 147 12.90 -4.69 18.75
CA ASN A 147 12.78 -4.42 17.34
C ASN A 147 11.37 -4.80 16.86
N LEU A 148 10.64 -3.83 16.33
CA LEU A 148 9.29 -4.04 15.80
C LEU A 148 9.31 -5.02 14.63
N ASP A 149 10.37 -5.01 13.84
CA ASP A 149 10.53 -5.84 12.65
C ASP A 149 10.60 -7.33 13.05
N ASP A 150 11.45 -7.65 14.03
CA ASP A 150 11.59 -9.01 14.58
C ASP A 150 10.27 -9.52 15.20
N PHE A 151 9.51 -8.62 15.86
CA PHE A 151 8.21 -8.95 16.45
C PHE A 151 7.13 -9.24 15.39
N LEU A 152 7.09 -8.46 14.31
CA LEU A 152 6.07 -8.63 13.27
C LEU A 152 6.33 -9.87 12.41
N ASP A 153 7.59 -10.26 12.24
CA ASP A 153 7.95 -11.48 11.52
C ASP A 153 7.74 -12.75 12.34
N SER A 154 7.97 -12.71 13.66
CA SER A 154 7.83 -13.88 14.54
C SER A 154 7.20 -13.53 15.89
N PRO A 155 5.92 -13.14 15.92
CA PRO A 155 5.25 -12.72 17.15
C PRO A 155 5.15 -13.84 18.20
N ALA A 156 5.15 -15.11 17.76
CA ALA A 156 5.13 -16.28 18.63
C ALA A 156 6.47 -16.54 19.36
N SER A 157 7.56 -15.89 18.95
CA SER A 157 8.88 -16.02 19.57
C SER A 157 9.03 -15.18 20.84
N TYR A 158 8.01 -14.36 21.18
CA TYR A 158 8.04 -13.46 22.33
C TYR A 158 7.22 -14.03 23.51
N PRO A 159 7.60 -13.71 24.77
CA PRO A 159 6.89 -14.19 25.95
C PRO A 159 5.40 -13.84 25.93
N ALA A 160 4.55 -14.75 26.44
CA ALA A 160 3.10 -14.58 26.48
C ALA A 160 2.65 -13.30 27.22
N GLU A 161 3.46 -12.77 28.12
CA GLU A 161 3.24 -11.50 28.83
C GLU A 161 3.36 -10.28 27.89
N VAL A 162 4.27 -10.34 26.91
CA VAL A 162 4.41 -9.33 25.86
C VAL A 162 3.23 -9.43 24.89
N ILE A 163 2.89 -10.64 24.46
CA ILE A 163 1.75 -10.90 23.56
C ILE A 163 0.41 -10.52 24.24
N GLY A 164 0.30 -10.79 25.54
CA GLY A 164 -0.88 -10.54 26.37
C GLY A 164 -1.07 -9.06 26.71
N ALA A 165 0.01 -8.33 27.00
CA ALA A 165 -0.04 -6.87 27.17
C ALA A 165 -0.46 -6.14 25.88
N VAL A 166 -0.24 -6.78 24.74
CA VAL A 166 -0.51 -6.23 23.41
C VAL A 166 -1.97 -6.46 22.96
N ALA A 167 -2.77 -7.23 23.70
CA ALA A 167 -4.20 -7.52 23.40
C ALA A 167 -4.46 -7.70 21.89
N PHE A 168 -3.59 -8.49 21.25
CA PHE A 168 -3.45 -8.50 19.80
C PHE A 168 -4.68 -9.11 19.16
N LYS A 169 -5.66 -8.27 18.78
CA LYS A 169 -6.79 -8.75 18.00
C LYS A 169 -6.24 -9.20 16.65
N PRO A 170 -6.53 -10.43 16.18
CA PRO A 170 -5.99 -10.96 14.93
C PRO A 170 -6.19 -10.04 13.71
N LYS A 171 -7.23 -9.19 13.73
CA LYS A 171 -7.49 -8.19 12.70
C LYS A 171 -6.38 -7.12 12.58
N TYR A 172 -5.72 -6.74 13.68
CA TYR A 172 -4.65 -5.73 13.65
C TYR A 172 -3.33 -6.30 13.11
N ALA A 173 -3.11 -7.62 13.27
CA ALA A 173 -1.96 -8.34 12.73
C ALA A 173 -1.79 -8.15 11.23
N LEU A 174 -2.90 -8.26 10.50
CA LEU A 174 -2.89 -8.15 9.05
C LEU A 174 -2.49 -6.75 8.58
N LEU A 175 -2.96 -5.71 9.29
CA LEU A 175 -2.61 -4.32 8.99
C LEU A 175 -1.14 -4.07 9.27
N LEU A 176 -0.64 -4.48 10.44
CA LEU A 176 0.74 -4.28 10.84
C LEU A 176 1.73 -5.05 9.93
N ARG A 177 1.39 -6.28 9.56
CA ARG A 177 2.20 -7.08 8.62
C ARG A 177 2.28 -6.45 7.23
N HIS A 178 1.18 -5.89 6.74
CA HIS A 178 1.17 -5.19 5.44
C HIS A 178 2.03 -3.92 5.48
N LEU A 179 1.93 -3.15 6.58
CA LEU A 179 2.75 -1.95 6.77
C LEU A 179 4.25 -2.27 6.86
N HIS A 180 4.63 -3.37 7.51
CA HIS A 180 6.03 -3.81 7.64
C HIS A 180 6.68 -4.16 6.31
N ARG A 181 6.01 -4.96 5.46
CA ARG A 181 6.57 -5.41 4.18
C ARG A 181 6.92 -4.30 3.19
N MET A 182 6.50 -3.06 3.44
CA MET A 182 6.72 -1.91 2.57
C MET A 182 7.78 -0.92 3.07
N ILE A 183 8.34 -1.14 4.25
CA ILE A 183 9.44 -0.35 4.83
C ILE A 183 10.74 -1.13 4.60
#